data_AF-A0A9E5QBB4-F1
#
_entry.id   AF-A0A9E5QBB4-F1
#
_cell.length_a   1.000
_cell.length_b   1.000
_cell.length_c   1.000
_cell.angle_alpha   90.00
_cell.angle_beta   90.00
_cell.angle_gamma   90.00
#
_symmetry.space_group_name_H-M   'P 1'
#
loop_
_entity.id
_entity.type
_entity.pdbx_description
1 polymer ?
#
loop_
_entity_poly.entity_id
_entity_poly.type
_entity_poly.pdbx_seq_one_letter_code
_entity_poly.pdbx_strand_id
1 'polypeptide(L)'
;MTKEAEIMQFLSANVFDPILTSPSASNTLKQGVRYTIMRLEQRDARGMIHYYWSAIVGTERSTEFAKQMRAEGFTRFEEVIDEFRDRFNDRWLNS
;
A
#
# COMPACT_ATOMS: atom_id res chain seq x y z
N MET A 1 4.33 -17.84 -9.20
CA MET A 1 3.78 -16.70 -8.45
C MET A 1 3.20 -15.74 -9.49
N THR A 2 2.01 -15.18 -9.29
CA THR A 2 1.48 -14.16 -10.22
C THR A 2 2.04 -12.79 -9.85
N LYS A 3 2.04 -11.86 -10.79
CA LYS A 3 2.47 -10.47 -10.55
C LYS A 3 1.64 -9.80 -9.45
N GLU A 4 0.34 -10.06 -9.44
CA GLU A 4 -0.59 -9.63 -8.40
C GLU A 4 -0.19 -10.15 -7.02
N ALA A 5 0.20 -11.44 -6.94
CA ALA A 5 0.64 -12.04 -5.69
C ALA A 5 1.94 -11.42 -5.18
N GLU A 6 2.89 -11.07 -6.06
CA GLU A 6 4.12 -10.37 -5.68
C GLU A 6 3.84 -8.98 -5.09
N ILE A 7 2.93 -8.21 -5.72
CA ILE A 7 2.50 -6.91 -5.23
C ILE A 7 1.86 -7.04 -3.85
N MET A 8 0.90 -7.97 -3.71
CA MET A 8 0.20 -8.18 -2.44
C MET A 8 1.16 -8.64 -1.34
N GLN A 9 2.09 -9.55 -1.65
CA GLN A 9 3.08 -10.01 -0.67
C GLN A 9 3.99 -8.86 -0.20
N PHE A 10 4.45 -8.02 -1.12
CA PHE A 10 5.27 -6.87 -0.78
C PHE A 10 4.52 -5.88 0.10
N LEU A 11 3.29 -5.51 -0.27
CA LEU A 11 2.49 -4.55 0.48
C LEU A 11 2.05 -5.11 1.83
N SER A 12 1.73 -6.40 1.92
CA SER A 12 1.45 -7.06 3.20
C SER A 12 2.62 -6.94 4.16
N ALA A 13 3.83 -7.34 3.74
CA ALA A 13 5.00 -7.36 4.60
C ALA A 13 5.43 -5.94 5.03
N ASN A 14 5.35 -4.96 4.14
CA ASN A 14 5.94 -3.64 4.37
C ASN A 14 4.95 -2.56 4.83
N VAL A 15 3.64 -2.76 4.61
CA VAL A 15 2.62 -1.75 4.92
C VAL A 15 1.48 -2.35 5.74
N PHE A 16 0.82 -3.40 5.24
CA PHE A 16 -0.45 -3.82 5.80
C PHE A 16 -0.30 -4.54 7.13
N ASP A 17 0.56 -5.55 7.21
CA ASP A 17 0.73 -6.34 8.42
C ASP A 17 1.27 -5.50 9.59
N PRO A 18 2.29 -4.63 9.41
CA PRO A 18 2.74 -3.72 10.47
C PRO A 18 1.61 -2.91 11.10
N ILE A 19 0.63 -2.47 10.30
CA ILE A 19 -0.53 -1.72 10.78
C ILE A 19 -1.57 -2.65 11.41
N LEU A 20 -1.92 -3.75 10.75
CA LEU A 20 -3.01 -4.64 11.17
C LEU A 20 -2.68 -5.36 12.49
N THR A 21 -1.42 -5.77 12.67
CA THR A 21 -0.97 -6.48 13.88
C THR A 21 -0.55 -5.53 15.00
N SER A 22 -0.38 -4.23 14.73
CA SER A 22 0.02 -3.27 15.75
C SER A 22 -1.07 -3.11 16.82
N PRO A 23 -0.75 -3.21 18.12
CA PRO A 23 -1.69 -2.94 19.19
C PRO A 23 -2.00 -1.44 19.35
N SER A 24 -1.12 -0.56 18.84
CA SER A 24 -1.27 0.90 18.93
C SER A 24 -1.97 1.52 17.73
N ALA A 25 -2.12 0.80 16.63
CA ALA A 25 -2.85 1.27 15.46
C ALA A 25 -4.36 1.39 15.75
N SER A 26 -4.93 2.52 15.36
CA SER A 26 -6.35 2.80 15.50
C SER A 26 -7.20 1.86 14.65
N ASN A 27 -8.44 1.62 15.10
CA ASN A 27 -9.40 0.83 14.32
C ASN A 27 -9.69 1.46 12.95
N THR A 28 -9.70 2.79 12.87
CA THR A 28 -9.90 3.54 11.63
C THR A 28 -8.76 3.26 10.64
N LEU A 29 -7.51 3.32 11.09
CA LEU A 29 -6.36 3.05 10.24
C LEU A 29 -6.36 1.59 9.73
N LYS A 30 -6.63 0.63 10.62
CA LYS A 30 -6.77 -0.79 10.25
C LYS A 30 -7.91 -1.02 9.25
N GLN A 31 -9.02 -0.32 9.40
CA GLN A 31 -10.15 -0.41 8.48
C GLN A 31 -9.78 0.13 7.09
N GLY A 32 -9.06 1.25 7.02
CA GLY A 32 -8.53 1.80 5.78
C GLY A 32 -7.64 0.80 5.04
N VAL A 33 -6.70 0.15 5.75
CA VAL A 33 -5.84 -0.90 5.18
C VAL A 33 -6.65 -2.07 4.63
N ARG A 34 -7.64 -2.58 5.37
CA ARG A 34 -8.50 -3.68 4.89
C ARG A 34 -9.26 -3.32 3.62
N TYR A 35 -9.75 -2.07 3.52
CA TYR A 35 -10.39 -1.61 2.29
C TYR A 35 -9.41 -1.52 1.12
N THR A 36 -8.17 -1.05 1.36
CA THR A 36 -7.12 -1.05 0.33
C THR A 36 -6.84 -2.46 -0.18
N ILE A 37 -6.69 -3.45 0.71
CA ILE A 37 -6.51 -4.87 0.35
C ILE A 37 -7.66 -5.35 -0.55
N MET A 38 -8.90 -5.21 -0.08
CA MET A 38 -10.09 -5.64 -0.84
C MET A 38 -10.16 -4.98 -2.23
N ARG A 39 -9.75 -3.72 -2.35
CA ARG A 39 -9.72 -3.02 -3.64
C ARG A 39 -8.60 -3.55 -4.53
N LEU A 40 -7.41 -3.79 -4.01
CA LEU A 40 -6.31 -4.35 -4.79
C LEU A 40 -6.67 -5.73 -5.35
N GLU A 41 -7.26 -6.62 -4.54
CA GLU A 41 -7.65 -7.97 -4.95
C GLU A 41 -8.66 -8.01 -6.13
N GLN A 42 -9.35 -6.91 -6.42
CA GLN A 42 -10.31 -6.80 -7.53
C GLN A 42 -9.66 -6.35 -8.85
N ARG A 43 -8.33 -6.24 -8.90
CA ARG A 43 -7.57 -5.65 -10.02
C ARG A 43 -6.48 -6.60 -10.50
N ASP A 44 -6.11 -6.43 -11.76
CA ASP A 44 -4.88 -7.00 -12.32
C ASP A 44 -3.64 -6.24 -11.82
N ALA A 45 -2.44 -6.75 -12.07
CA ALA A 45 -1.21 -6.15 -11.58
C ALA A 45 -1.03 -4.68 -12.00
N ARG A 46 -1.39 -4.34 -13.24
CA ARG A 46 -1.35 -2.95 -13.72
C ARG A 46 -2.34 -2.08 -12.95
N GLY A 47 -3.57 -2.55 -12.78
CA GLY A 47 -4.61 -1.88 -12.00
C GLY A 47 -4.23 -1.72 -10.52
N MET A 48 -3.55 -2.70 -9.92
CA MET A 48 -3.04 -2.63 -8.56
C MET A 48 -2.01 -1.51 -8.41
N ILE A 49 -1.01 -1.43 -9.30
CA ILE A 49 0.00 -0.36 -9.29
C ILE A 49 -0.68 1.01 -9.44
N HIS A 50 -1.57 1.16 -10.43
CA HIS A 50 -2.27 2.42 -10.66
C HIS A 50 -3.18 2.82 -9.49
N TYR A 51 -3.90 1.86 -8.91
CA TYR A 51 -4.73 2.11 -7.74
C TYR A 51 -3.89 2.51 -6.53
N TYR A 52 -2.80 1.80 -6.27
CA TYR A 52 -1.89 2.14 -5.17
C TYR A 52 -1.38 3.57 -5.34
N TRP A 53 -0.89 3.96 -6.52
CA TRP A 53 -0.49 5.35 -6.79
C TRP A 53 -1.63 6.35 -6.58
N SER A 54 -2.78 6.15 -7.21
CA SER A 54 -3.90 7.11 -7.10
C SER A 54 -4.50 7.22 -5.69
N ALA A 55 -4.50 6.13 -4.92
CA ALA A 55 -5.06 6.09 -3.58
C ALA A 55 -4.06 6.55 -2.50
N ILE A 56 -2.75 6.36 -2.73
CA ILE A 56 -1.69 6.53 -1.73
C ILE A 56 -0.76 7.72 -2.04
N VAL A 57 -0.71 8.19 -3.29
CA VAL A 57 0.19 9.27 -3.72
C VAL A 57 -0.53 10.26 -4.64
N GLY A 58 -0.69 11.50 -4.16
CA GLY A 58 -1.07 12.63 -5.02
C GLY A 58 -2.55 13.04 -4.95
N THR A 59 -3.33 12.48 -4.04
CA THR A 59 -4.66 13.00 -3.69
C THR A 59 -4.69 13.57 -2.28
N GLU A 60 -5.63 14.47 -1.99
CA GLU A 60 -5.83 15.02 -0.64
C GLU A 60 -6.06 13.90 0.39
N ARG A 61 -6.85 12.88 0.02
CA ARG A 61 -7.08 11.66 0.82
C ARG A 61 -5.81 10.86 1.10
N SER A 62 -4.90 10.79 0.12
CA SER A 62 -3.63 10.11 0.29
C SER A 62 -2.70 10.83 1.28
N THR A 63 -2.78 12.17 1.29
CA THR A 63 -2.09 13.02 2.26
C THR A 63 -2.64 12.81 3.66
N GLU A 64 -3.96 12.65 3.81
CA GLU A 64 -4.59 12.36 5.10
C GLU A 64 -4.18 10.99 5.64
N PHE A 65 -4.17 9.96 4.80
CA PHE A 65 -3.74 8.61 5.20
C PHE A 65 -2.27 8.59 5.62
N ALA A 66 -1.37 9.22 4.85
CA ALA A 66 0.03 9.34 5.19
C ALA A 66 0.26 10.14 6.50
N LYS A 67 -0.51 11.24 6.70
CA LYS A 67 -0.51 11.99 7.97
C LYS A 67 -0.96 11.13 9.14
N GLN A 68 -2.02 10.33 8.96
CA GLN A 68 -2.52 9.43 9.98
C GLN A 68 -1.49 8.35 10.32
N MET A 69 -0.88 7.72 9.33
CA MET A 69 0.22 6.78 9.52
C MET A 69 1.36 7.39 10.35
N ARG A 70 1.81 8.60 9.98
CA ARG A 70 2.86 9.31 10.71
C ARG A 70 2.46 9.65 12.15
N ALA A 71 1.22 10.12 12.36
CA ALA A 71 0.70 10.43 13.69
C ALA A 71 0.59 9.19 14.59
N GLU A 72 0.33 8.03 13.99
CA GLU A 72 0.27 6.74 14.69
C GLU A 72 1.64 6.02 14.76
N GLY A 73 2.73 6.66 14.32
CA GLY A 73 4.11 6.16 14.46
C GLY A 73 4.63 5.32 13.29
N PHE A 74 3.87 5.19 12.21
CA PHE A 74 4.26 4.46 10.98
C PHE A 74 5.01 5.40 10.01
N THR A 75 6.27 5.70 10.31
CA THR A 75 7.07 6.72 9.60
C THR A 75 7.81 6.21 8.36
N ARG A 76 8.01 4.90 8.22
CA ARG A 76 8.75 4.28 7.10
C ARG A 76 7.97 4.21 5.78
N PHE A 77 6.81 4.83 5.73
CA PHE A 77 5.91 4.74 4.59
C PHE A 77 6.53 5.29 3.30
N GLU A 78 7.27 6.38 3.39
CA GLU A 78 7.94 7.01 2.24
C GLU A 78 9.01 6.08 1.63
N GLU A 79 9.82 5.41 2.47
CA GLU A 79 10.81 4.42 2.01
C GLU A 79 10.14 3.27 1.22
N VAL A 80 8.99 2.79 1.70
CA VAL A 80 8.26 1.70 1.06
C VAL A 80 7.65 2.13 -0.27
N ILE A 81 7.22 3.38 -0.40
CA ILE A 81 6.71 3.95 -1.65
C ILE A 81 7.81 3.99 -2.71
N ASP A 82 9.01 4.44 -2.35
CA ASP A 82 10.15 4.49 -3.29
C ASP A 82 10.53 3.08 -3.75
N GLU A 83 10.65 2.12 -2.82
CA GLU A 83 10.94 0.72 -3.17
C GLU A 83 9.84 0.10 -4.04
N PHE A 84 8.57 0.41 -3.77
CA PHE A 84 7.44 -0.05 -4.58
C PHE A 84 7.56 0.44 -6.02
N ARG A 85 7.94 1.71 -6.22
CA ARG A 85 8.11 2.32 -7.54
C ARG A 85 9.21 1.67 -8.36
N ASP A 86 10.35 1.42 -7.71
CA ASP A 86 11.51 0.85 -8.39
C ASP A 86 11.28 -0.61 -8.74
N ARG A 87 10.54 -1.34 -7.90
CA ARG A 87 10.25 -2.76 -8.08
C ARG A 87 9.10 -3.04 -9.04
N PHE A 88 7.99 -2.31 -8.93
CA PHE A 88 6.74 -2.57 -9.65
C PHE A 88 6.49 -1.48 -10.71
N ASN A 89 7.25 -1.57 -11.81
CA ASN A 89 7.20 -0.62 -12.93
C ASN A 89 6.86 -1.30 -14.26
N ASP A 90 6.82 -0.51 -15.34
CA ASP A 90 6.50 -1.01 -16.69
C ASP A 90 7.46 -2.09 -17.18
N ARG A 91 8.75 -2.03 -16.80
CA ARG A 91 9.71 -3.08 -17.17
C ARG A 91 9.33 -4.40 -16.51
N TRP A 92 8.99 -4.37 -15.22
CA TRP A 92 8.51 -5.55 -14.50
C TRP A 92 7.15 -6.03 -15.02
N LEU A 93 6.22 -5.14 -15.38
CA LEU A 93 4.93 -5.55 -15.94
C LEU A 93 5.06 -6.33 -17.25
N ASN A 94 6.08 -6.02 -18.05
CA ASN A 94 6.31 -6.63 -19.37
C ASN A 94 7.30 -7.81 -19.35
N SER A 95 7.80 -8.23 -18.18
CA SER A 95 8.73 -9.36 -18.02
C SER A 95 8.04 -10.71 -17.83
#